data_AF-A0A101WWE3-F1
#
_entry.id   AF-A0A101WWE3-F1
#
_cell.length_a   1.000
_cell.length_b   1.000
_cell.length_c   1.000
_cell.angle_alpha   90.00
_cell.angle_beta   90.00
_cell.angle_gamma   90.00
#
_symmetry.space_group_name_H-M   'P 1'
#
loop_
_entity.id
_entity.type
_entity.pdbx_description
1 polymer ?
#
loop_
_entity_poly.entity_id
_entity_poly.type
_entity_poly.pdbx_seq_one_letter_code
_entity_poly.pdbx_strand_id
1 'polypeptide(L)'
;MSKSLVPDYTGFGIYNLANTLLSHFGIAPRGPKLRLDLDLGRHVVLILIDGVSYQDLIDVFNNSLQVSRLYRLSSVFPTTTATVLTTLFTGLSPGQHGVLGPNLYIKEIGTIVNTLNMGPIVGERDGLHKSGFDLKQLFPVKSTIFEELGSLGIRNRVYVPKGLSGGLSRITYAGAEVVEYATHYDAIINAAKFLNEQDMAFVHIYITTVDSAAHKYGPNSEESKVVLRETMDSVIRLSRNYLGKFSVLITADHGHDEVLRNVKANDIQGLMGMLNTPPYGDARAIYFKLNDGVGINDLMELLRRNGVDGVIMSRD
;
A
#
# COMPACT_ATOMS: atom_id res chain seq x y z
N MET A 1 -13.77 -14.07 -21.31
CA MET A 1 -13.10 -13.02 -20.53
C MET A 1 -13.12 -13.47 -19.08
N SER A 2 -11.98 -13.68 -18.43
CA SER A 2 -11.97 -13.86 -16.98
C SER A 2 -12.58 -12.60 -16.36
N LYS A 3 -13.48 -12.77 -15.39
CA LYS A 3 -14.15 -11.65 -14.72
C LYS A 3 -13.08 -10.90 -13.93
N SER A 4 -12.75 -9.67 -14.33
CA SER A 4 -11.82 -8.82 -13.58
C SER A 4 -12.35 -8.65 -12.16
N LEU A 5 -11.52 -9.01 -11.17
CA LEU A 5 -11.89 -8.91 -9.77
C LEU A 5 -11.76 -7.43 -9.36
N VAL A 6 -12.90 -6.81 -9.04
CA VAL A 6 -12.94 -5.42 -8.57
C VAL A 6 -12.73 -5.37 -7.05
N PRO A 7 -12.15 -4.29 -6.49
CA PRO A 7 -12.06 -4.10 -5.05
C PRO A 7 -13.42 -4.25 -4.36
N ASP A 8 -13.46 -5.02 -3.27
CA ASP A 8 -14.64 -5.13 -2.41
C ASP A 8 -14.57 -4.08 -1.30
N TYR A 9 -15.46 -3.09 -1.38
CA TYR A 9 -15.63 -2.06 -0.36
C TYR A 9 -16.75 -2.38 0.65
N THR A 10 -17.44 -3.52 0.50
CA THR A 10 -18.65 -3.86 1.25
C THR A 10 -18.39 -4.67 2.51
N GLY A 11 -17.18 -5.21 2.69
CA GLY A 11 -16.84 -5.97 3.90
C GLY A 11 -15.63 -6.90 3.84
N PHE A 12 -15.01 -7.11 2.68
CA PHE A 12 -13.85 -8.01 2.52
C PHE A 12 -12.66 -7.35 1.82
N GLY A 13 -12.45 -6.04 2.01
CA GLY A 13 -11.30 -5.32 1.49
C GLY A 13 -10.38 -4.73 2.55
N ILE A 14 -9.18 -4.33 2.14
CA ILE A 14 -8.22 -3.61 3.01
C ILE A 14 -8.77 -2.26 3.49
N TYR A 15 -9.61 -1.62 2.70
CA TYR A 15 -10.39 -0.46 3.11
C TYR A 15 -11.30 -0.76 4.31
N ASN A 16 -11.91 -1.94 4.34
CA ASN A 16 -12.76 -2.37 5.45
C ASN A 16 -11.93 -2.69 6.69
N LEU A 17 -10.73 -3.26 6.53
CA LEU A 17 -9.77 -3.48 7.62
C LEU A 17 -9.40 -2.15 8.28
N ALA A 18 -9.04 -1.14 7.48
CA ALA A 18 -8.74 0.21 7.98
C ALA A 18 -9.87 0.79 8.85
N ASN A 19 -11.10 0.69 8.36
CA ASN A 19 -12.29 1.17 9.07
C ASN A 19 -12.64 0.32 10.31
N THR A 20 -12.28 -0.95 10.31
CA THR A 20 -12.41 -1.83 11.49
C THR A 20 -11.43 -1.43 12.58
N LEU A 21 -10.19 -1.10 12.22
CA LEU A 21 -9.17 -0.62 13.17
C LEU A 21 -9.58 0.72 13.79
N LEU A 22 -10.06 1.68 13.00
CA LEU A 22 -10.62 2.93 13.53
C LEU A 22 -11.71 2.66 14.57
N SER A 23 -12.72 1.86 14.18
CA SER A 23 -13.85 1.53 15.07
C SER A 23 -13.43 0.77 16.33
N HIS A 24 -12.40 -0.09 16.25
CA HIS A 24 -11.92 -0.86 17.39
C HIS A 24 -11.35 0.05 18.48
N PHE A 25 -10.63 1.10 18.10
CA PHE A 25 -10.08 2.09 19.04
C PHE A 25 -11.08 3.20 19.41
N GLY A 26 -12.38 3.03 19.11
CA GLY A 26 -13.41 4.02 19.44
C GLY A 26 -13.47 5.23 18.51
N ILE A 27 -12.75 5.20 17.38
CA ILE A 27 -12.75 6.27 16.37
C ILE A 27 -13.87 5.99 15.36
N ALA A 28 -14.60 7.04 14.96
CA ALA A 28 -15.67 6.90 13.98
C ALA A 28 -15.11 6.35 12.64
N PRO A 29 -15.62 5.23 12.12
CA PRO A 29 -15.20 4.71 10.83
C PRO A 29 -15.66 5.66 9.71
N ARG A 30 -14.86 5.73 8.65
CA ARG A 30 -15.08 6.58 7.46
C ARG A 30 -15.74 5.82 6.31
N GLY A 31 -16.05 4.54 6.53
CA GLY A 31 -16.73 3.64 5.61
C GLY A 31 -17.12 2.32 6.27
N PRO A 32 -17.63 1.35 5.48
CA PRO A 32 -18.00 0.04 6.00
C PRO A 32 -16.81 -0.70 6.63
N LYS A 33 -17.08 -1.40 7.73
CA LYS A 33 -16.12 -2.25 8.43
C LYS A 33 -16.04 -3.64 7.79
N LEU A 34 -15.10 -4.46 8.25
CA LEU A 34 -15.04 -5.87 7.87
C LEU A 34 -16.34 -6.55 8.29
N ARG A 35 -16.80 -7.49 7.46
CA ARG A 35 -17.87 -8.44 7.81
C ARG A 35 -17.31 -9.68 8.49
N LEU A 36 -16.26 -9.47 9.29
CA LEU A 36 -15.51 -10.47 10.04
C LEU A 36 -15.28 -9.92 11.43
N ASP A 37 -15.44 -10.77 12.45
CA ASP A 37 -15.01 -10.42 13.80
C ASP A 37 -13.57 -10.86 14.01
N LEU A 38 -12.70 -9.88 14.26
CA LEU A 38 -11.28 -10.08 14.45
C LEU A 38 -10.91 -10.40 15.91
N ASP A 39 -11.84 -10.26 16.87
CA ASP A 39 -11.60 -10.50 18.30
C ASP A 39 -10.34 -9.75 18.80
N LEU A 40 -10.28 -8.44 18.49
CA LEU A 40 -9.14 -7.60 18.82
C LEU A 40 -9.15 -7.25 20.31
N GLY A 41 -8.03 -7.52 20.99
CA GLY A 41 -7.74 -7.07 22.33
C GLY A 41 -7.21 -5.64 22.37
N ARG A 42 -6.76 -5.19 23.55
CA ARG A 42 -6.33 -3.81 23.80
C ARG A 42 -5.05 -3.40 23.05
N HIS A 43 -4.22 -4.37 22.69
CA HIS A 43 -2.96 -4.16 21.99
C HIS A 43 -3.06 -4.81 20.63
N VAL A 44 -2.98 -4.02 19.57
CA VAL A 44 -3.08 -4.49 18.19
C VAL A 44 -1.74 -4.25 17.49
N VAL A 45 -1.18 -5.31 16.92
CA VAL A 45 0.00 -5.27 16.05
C VAL A 45 -0.42 -5.60 14.63
N LEU A 46 -0.27 -4.65 13.73
CA LEU A 46 -0.49 -4.83 12.30
C LEU A 46 0.86 -5.00 11.59
N ILE A 47 1.18 -6.22 11.18
CA ILE A 47 2.35 -6.52 10.36
C ILE A 47 1.91 -6.57 8.90
N LEU A 48 2.44 -5.68 8.07
CA LEU A 48 2.22 -5.68 6.63
C LEU A 48 3.50 -6.18 5.95
N ILE A 49 3.38 -7.26 5.20
CA ILE A 49 4.45 -7.81 4.38
C ILE A 49 4.12 -7.44 2.93
N ASP A 50 4.90 -6.52 2.39
CA ASP A 50 4.68 -5.96 1.05
C ASP A 50 4.78 -7.04 -0.01
N GLY A 51 3.85 -7.03 -0.98
CA GLY A 51 3.95 -7.87 -2.16
C GLY A 51 3.50 -9.31 -2.01
N VAL A 52 2.87 -9.69 -0.90
CA VAL A 52 2.40 -11.07 -0.65
C VAL A 52 0.94 -11.25 -1.07
N SER A 53 0.67 -12.17 -2.00
CA SER A 53 -0.70 -12.52 -2.39
C SER A 53 -1.36 -13.50 -1.42
N TYR A 54 -2.69 -13.63 -1.51
CA TYR A 54 -3.42 -14.66 -0.77
C TYR A 54 -2.96 -16.09 -1.16
N GLN A 55 -2.60 -16.31 -2.43
CA GLN A 55 -2.12 -17.61 -2.88
C GLN A 55 -0.75 -17.93 -2.29
N ASP A 56 0.16 -16.95 -2.24
CA ASP A 56 1.47 -17.08 -1.61
C ASP A 56 1.34 -17.52 -0.15
N LEU A 57 0.39 -16.92 0.59
CA LEU A 57 0.09 -17.31 1.96
C LEU A 57 -0.38 -18.77 2.05
N ILE A 58 -1.32 -19.19 1.20
CA ILE A 58 -1.83 -20.57 1.18
C ILE A 58 -0.71 -21.57 0.89
N ASP A 59 0.15 -21.27 -0.09
CA ASP A 59 1.24 -22.15 -0.51
C ASP A 59 2.29 -22.29 0.59
N VAL A 60 2.56 -21.22 1.33
CA VAL A 60 3.42 -21.24 2.52
C VAL A 60 2.76 -22.02 3.67
N PHE A 61 1.46 -21.86 3.91
CA PHE A 61 0.75 -22.52 5.04
C PHE A 61 0.61 -24.03 4.89
N ASN A 62 0.37 -24.52 3.68
CA ASN A 62 0.27 -25.96 3.41
C ASN A 62 1.55 -26.74 3.76
N ASN A 63 2.66 -26.03 4.05
CA ASN A 63 3.97 -26.60 4.31
C ASN A 63 4.43 -26.61 5.78
N SER A 64 3.58 -26.26 6.77
CA SER A 64 3.73 -26.46 8.26
C SER A 64 3.45 -25.24 9.15
N LEU A 65 2.91 -24.14 8.61
CA LEU A 65 2.68 -22.91 9.37
C LEU A 65 1.21 -22.80 9.82
N GLN A 66 0.96 -22.70 11.12
CA GLN A 66 -0.41 -22.60 11.67
C GLN A 66 -0.76 -21.15 12.05
N VAL A 67 -1.63 -20.48 11.30
CA VAL A 67 -2.30 -19.26 11.77
C VAL A 67 -3.64 -19.64 12.41
N SER A 68 -4.09 -18.87 13.40
CA SER A 68 -5.37 -19.13 14.07
C SER A 68 -6.56 -18.96 13.13
N ARG A 69 -6.48 -17.96 12.25
CA ARG A 69 -7.51 -17.58 11.28
C ARG A 69 -6.84 -17.08 10.00
N LEU A 70 -7.42 -17.41 8.85
CA LEU A 70 -6.97 -16.94 7.54
C LEU A 70 -8.18 -16.42 6.75
N TYR A 71 -8.06 -15.20 6.23
CA TYR A 71 -9.12 -14.54 5.48
C TYR A 71 -8.58 -14.00 4.17
N ARG A 72 -9.39 -14.08 3.11
CA ARG A 72 -9.10 -13.43 1.83
C ARG A 72 -9.67 -12.02 1.85
N LEU A 73 -8.81 -11.03 1.64
CA LEU A 73 -9.20 -9.64 1.45
C LEU A 73 -8.82 -9.16 0.05
N SER A 74 -9.65 -8.30 -0.55
CA SER A 74 -9.26 -7.55 -1.74
C SER A 74 -8.42 -6.33 -1.36
N SER A 75 -7.46 -5.98 -2.20
CA SER A 75 -6.80 -4.68 -2.13
C SER A 75 -7.73 -3.58 -2.68
N VAL A 76 -7.21 -2.36 -2.83
CA VAL A 76 -7.86 -1.24 -3.53
C VAL A 76 -7.31 -1.07 -4.94
N PHE A 77 -7.96 -0.24 -5.76
CA PHE A 77 -7.45 0.11 -7.09
C PHE A 77 -6.92 1.56 -7.11
N PRO A 78 -5.72 1.82 -7.66
CA PRO A 78 -4.73 0.83 -8.10
C PRO A 78 -4.09 0.05 -6.94
N THR A 79 -3.68 -1.19 -7.21
CA THR A 79 -3.04 -2.08 -6.23
C THR A 79 -1.55 -1.74 -6.10
N THR A 80 -1.24 -0.59 -5.52
CA THR A 80 0.14 -0.10 -5.31
C THR A 80 0.35 0.31 -3.87
N THR A 81 1.55 0.09 -3.34
CA THR A 81 1.94 0.42 -1.96
C THR A 81 1.47 1.82 -1.54
N ALA A 82 1.75 2.86 -2.33
CA ALA A 82 1.34 4.22 -2.02
C ALA A 82 -0.17 4.38 -1.81
N THR A 83 -0.96 3.82 -2.73
CA THR A 83 -2.42 3.87 -2.70
C THR A 83 -2.96 3.09 -1.50
N VAL A 84 -2.47 1.87 -1.32
CA VAL A 84 -2.99 0.92 -0.33
C VAL A 84 -2.63 1.34 1.08
N LEU A 85 -1.39 1.75 1.36
CA LEU A 85 -1.00 2.25 2.68
C LEU A 85 -1.74 3.54 3.04
N THR A 86 -1.98 4.42 2.06
CA THR A 86 -2.80 5.62 2.30
C THR A 86 -4.22 5.23 2.66
N THR A 87 -4.85 4.28 1.96
CA THR A 87 -6.15 3.73 2.35
C THR A 87 -6.10 3.13 3.76
N LEU A 88 -5.11 2.29 4.05
CA LEU A 88 -5.02 1.51 5.28
C LEU A 88 -4.92 2.40 6.53
N PHE A 89 -4.13 3.47 6.45
CA PHE A 89 -3.87 4.33 7.62
C PHE A 89 -4.75 5.57 7.69
N THR A 90 -5.49 5.91 6.64
CA THR A 90 -6.50 6.97 6.68
C THR A 90 -7.92 6.44 6.75
N GLY A 91 -8.19 5.16 6.45
CA GLY A 91 -9.56 4.65 6.33
C GLY A 91 -10.38 5.30 5.21
N LEU A 92 -9.74 6.08 4.31
CA LEU A 92 -10.34 6.70 3.14
C LEU A 92 -10.15 5.79 1.91
N SER A 93 -11.05 5.85 0.94
CA SER A 93 -10.87 5.16 -0.35
C SER A 93 -9.89 5.93 -1.23
N PRO A 94 -9.34 5.29 -2.30
CA PRO A 94 -8.45 5.98 -3.23
C PRO A 94 -9.02 7.28 -3.81
N GLY A 95 -10.31 7.26 -4.17
CA GLY A 95 -11.01 8.45 -4.67
C GLY A 95 -11.18 9.57 -3.64
N GLN A 96 -11.05 9.27 -2.34
CA GLN A 96 -11.13 10.26 -1.26
C GLN A 96 -9.76 10.83 -0.89
N HIS A 97 -8.69 10.02 -0.90
CA HIS A 97 -7.35 10.47 -0.49
C HIS A 97 -6.44 10.94 -1.64
N GLY A 98 -6.80 10.68 -2.90
CA GLY A 98 -6.13 11.24 -4.08
C GLY A 98 -4.76 10.62 -4.44
N VAL A 99 -4.14 9.85 -3.55
CA VAL A 99 -2.96 9.01 -3.87
C VAL A 99 -3.38 7.82 -4.74
N LEU A 100 -3.37 7.99 -6.06
CA LEU A 100 -3.87 7.00 -7.04
C LEU A 100 -2.74 6.28 -7.82
N GLY A 101 -1.57 6.12 -7.24
CA GLY A 101 -0.43 5.47 -7.90
C GLY A 101 0.92 6.04 -7.49
N PRO A 102 2.03 5.40 -7.92
CA PRO A 102 3.38 5.83 -7.59
C PRO A 102 3.79 7.13 -8.29
N ASN A 103 3.21 7.43 -9.46
CA ASN A 103 3.51 8.66 -10.22
C ASN A 103 2.20 9.39 -10.55
N LEU A 104 2.00 10.60 -10.04
CA LEU A 104 0.77 11.35 -10.26
C LEU A 104 1.06 12.76 -10.76
N TYR A 105 0.36 13.17 -11.82
CA TYR A 105 0.36 14.57 -12.20
C TYR A 105 -0.46 15.38 -11.18
N ILE A 106 0.20 16.29 -10.46
CA ILE A 106 -0.45 17.18 -9.50
C ILE A 106 -0.55 18.57 -10.12
N LYS A 107 -1.78 19.00 -10.41
CA LYS A 107 -2.05 20.23 -11.17
C LYS A 107 -1.53 21.48 -10.45
N GLU A 108 -1.66 21.50 -9.13
CA GLU A 108 -1.25 22.58 -8.24
C GLU A 108 0.28 22.81 -8.27
N ILE A 109 1.05 21.75 -8.57
CA ILE A 109 2.51 21.79 -8.71
C ILE A 109 2.92 21.90 -10.18
N GLY A 110 2.04 21.46 -11.10
CA GLY A 110 2.30 21.46 -12.54
C GLY A 110 3.26 20.37 -13.01
N THR A 111 3.49 19.32 -12.21
CA THR A 111 4.44 18.24 -12.54
C THR A 111 3.96 16.87 -12.10
N ILE A 112 4.63 15.83 -12.58
CA ILE A 112 4.46 14.46 -12.10
C ILE A 112 5.26 14.31 -10.80
N VAL A 113 4.56 13.94 -9.74
CA VAL A 113 5.07 13.65 -8.41
C VAL A 113 5.21 12.16 -8.22
N ASN A 114 6.36 11.72 -7.73
CA ASN A 114 6.52 10.38 -7.19
C ASN A 114 5.96 10.36 -5.75
N THR A 115 4.88 9.62 -5.53
CA THR A 115 4.16 9.62 -4.24
C THR A 115 4.87 8.82 -3.16
N LEU A 116 5.75 7.87 -3.52
CA LEU A 116 6.60 7.18 -2.54
C LEU A 116 7.65 8.14 -1.95
N ASN A 117 8.24 8.97 -2.80
CA ASN A 117 9.27 9.93 -2.43
C ASN A 117 8.72 11.27 -1.94
N MET A 118 7.44 11.58 -2.19
CA MET A 118 6.83 12.90 -1.98
C MET A 118 7.69 14.02 -2.58
N GLY A 119 8.09 13.83 -3.84
CA GLY A 119 8.94 14.74 -4.60
C GLY A 119 8.59 14.67 -6.10
N PRO A 120 9.05 15.64 -6.90
CA PRO A 120 8.96 15.56 -8.36
C PRO A 120 9.65 14.28 -8.87
N ILE A 121 9.17 13.73 -10.00
CA ILE A 121 9.75 12.52 -10.61
C ILE A 121 11.23 12.69 -10.96
N VAL A 122 11.63 13.91 -11.34
CA VAL A 122 13.02 14.36 -11.43
C VAL A 122 13.26 15.32 -10.29
N GLY A 123 13.71 14.79 -9.16
CA GLY A 123 13.91 15.57 -7.95
C GLY A 123 14.38 14.71 -6.79
N GLU A 124 14.55 15.34 -5.64
CA GLU A 124 14.92 14.65 -4.42
C GLU A 124 13.71 14.14 -3.63
N ARG A 125 13.96 13.13 -2.80
CA ARG A 125 13.01 12.68 -1.78
C ARG A 125 12.68 13.83 -0.83
N ASP A 126 11.40 13.90 -0.44
CA ASP A 126 10.79 14.99 0.32
C ASP A 126 10.80 16.36 -0.38
N GLY A 127 11.07 16.41 -1.69
CA GLY A 127 11.18 17.67 -2.43
C GLY A 127 9.94 18.57 -2.31
N LEU A 128 8.73 18.00 -2.21
CA LEU A 128 7.52 18.80 -2.00
C LEU A 128 7.50 19.48 -0.62
N HIS A 129 7.75 18.71 0.43
CA HIS A 129 7.78 19.23 1.80
C HIS A 129 8.91 20.26 1.98
N LYS A 130 10.11 19.97 1.45
CA LYS A 130 11.26 20.89 1.47
C LYS A 130 10.99 22.20 0.73
N SER A 131 10.15 22.15 -0.29
CA SER A 131 9.70 23.34 -1.03
C SER A 131 8.54 24.10 -0.35
N GLY A 132 8.12 23.68 0.85
CA GLY A 132 7.09 24.34 1.64
C GLY A 132 5.65 23.94 1.30
N PHE A 133 5.43 22.91 0.46
CA PHE A 133 4.09 22.43 0.19
C PHE A 133 3.50 21.69 1.40
N ASP A 134 2.23 21.96 1.68
CA ASP A 134 1.43 21.18 2.62
C ASP A 134 0.93 19.90 1.93
N LEU A 135 1.53 18.76 2.29
CA LEU A 135 1.17 17.47 1.72
C LEU A 135 -0.29 17.08 1.99
N LYS A 136 -0.91 17.54 3.09
CA LYS A 136 -2.32 17.24 3.39
C LYS A 136 -3.30 18.06 2.55
N GLN A 137 -2.86 19.18 1.99
CA GLN A 137 -3.64 19.94 1.03
C GLN A 137 -3.54 19.33 -0.37
N LEU A 138 -2.34 18.87 -0.75
CA LEU A 138 -2.10 18.22 -2.05
C LEU A 138 -2.76 16.84 -2.16
N PHE A 139 -2.71 16.07 -1.07
CA PHE A 139 -3.41 14.80 -0.93
C PHE A 139 -4.43 14.99 0.18
N PRO A 140 -5.74 15.09 -0.10
CA PRO A 140 -6.78 15.49 0.86
C PRO A 140 -7.06 14.42 1.94
N VAL A 141 -6.01 13.99 2.62
CA VAL A 141 -6.02 13.10 3.76
C VAL A 141 -6.47 13.91 4.98
N LYS A 142 -7.54 13.45 5.65
CA LYS A 142 -8.05 14.12 6.86
C LYS A 142 -7.05 13.99 8.01
N SER A 143 -7.02 12.80 8.59
CA SER A 143 -6.15 12.41 9.70
C SER A 143 -5.80 10.93 9.55
N THR A 144 -4.63 10.51 9.98
CA THR A 144 -4.31 9.08 10.04
C THR A 144 -4.92 8.46 11.30
N ILE A 145 -5.00 7.13 11.35
CA ILE A 145 -5.32 6.41 12.60
C ILE A 145 -4.35 6.79 13.73
N PHE A 146 -3.09 7.08 13.43
CA PHE A 146 -2.09 7.43 14.44
C PHE A 146 -2.34 8.80 15.07
N GLU A 147 -2.75 9.80 14.27
CA GLU A 147 -3.18 11.11 14.78
C GLU A 147 -4.42 10.99 15.68
N GLU A 148 -5.41 10.21 15.23
CA GLU A 148 -6.63 9.95 15.99
C GLU A 148 -6.32 9.25 17.33
N LEU A 149 -5.48 8.21 17.31
CA LEU A 149 -5.02 7.51 18.52
C LEU A 149 -4.27 8.44 19.47
N GLY A 150 -3.38 9.28 18.93
CA GLY A 150 -2.65 10.27 19.70
C GLY A 150 -3.59 11.26 20.41
N SER A 151 -4.66 11.69 19.75
CA SER A 151 -5.67 12.58 20.34
C SER A 151 -6.46 11.94 21.49
N LEU A 152 -6.57 10.62 21.50
CA LEU A 152 -7.17 9.82 22.58
C LEU A 152 -6.16 9.41 23.67
N GLY A 153 -4.91 9.85 23.57
CA GLY A 153 -3.84 9.46 24.50
C GLY A 153 -3.32 8.03 24.31
N ILE A 154 -3.70 7.35 23.22
CA ILE A 154 -3.29 5.98 22.92
C ILE A 154 -1.92 6.01 22.24
N ARG A 155 -0.93 5.40 22.89
CA ARG A 155 0.44 5.31 22.36
C ARG A 155 0.48 4.42 21.13
N ASN A 156 1.22 4.86 20.13
CA ASN A 156 1.35 4.11 18.88
C ASN A 156 2.75 4.26 18.29
N ARG A 157 3.19 3.24 17.54
CA ARG A 157 4.53 3.19 16.95
C ARG A 157 4.51 2.49 15.61
N VAL A 158 5.31 2.98 14.67
CA VAL A 158 5.49 2.41 13.34
C VAL A 158 6.95 1.99 13.17
N TYR A 159 7.17 0.75 12.74
CA TYR A 159 8.49 0.21 12.44
C TYR A 159 8.65 0.09 10.92
N VAL A 160 9.63 0.78 10.36
CA VAL A 160 9.96 0.75 8.92
C VAL A 160 11.44 0.40 8.71
N PRO A 161 11.83 -0.16 7.56
CA PRO A 161 13.24 -0.31 7.21
C PRO A 161 14.00 1.02 7.28
N LYS A 162 15.28 0.95 7.66
CA LYS A 162 16.19 2.11 7.63
C LYS A 162 16.17 2.83 6.27
N GLY A 163 16.03 4.16 6.31
CA GLY A 163 15.96 5.00 5.12
C GLY A 163 14.58 5.09 4.46
N LEU A 164 13.54 4.47 5.05
CA LEU A 164 12.16 4.60 4.58
C LEU A 164 11.31 5.59 5.40
N SER A 165 11.88 6.22 6.44
CA SER A 165 11.27 7.41 7.03
C SER A 165 11.24 8.59 6.02
N GLY A 166 10.24 9.46 6.13
CA GLY A 166 9.97 10.50 5.12
C GLY A 166 9.29 9.96 3.86
N GLY A 167 9.15 10.79 2.83
CA GLY A 167 8.35 10.48 1.65
C GLY A 167 6.88 10.23 2.02
N LEU A 168 6.32 9.14 1.49
CA LEU A 168 4.95 8.67 1.78
C LEU A 168 4.64 8.60 3.29
N SER A 169 5.62 8.21 4.12
CA SER A 169 5.48 8.11 5.57
C SER A 169 4.99 9.41 6.22
N ARG A 170 5.23 10.58 5.60
CA ARG A 170 4.75 11.88 6.10
C ARG A 170 3.24 12.02 6.05
N ILE A 171 2.56 11.31 5.15
CA ILE A 171 1.09 11.32 5.06
C ILE A 171 0.47 10.06 5.67
N THR A 172 1.11 8.90 5.55
CA THR A 172 0.54 7.62 6.03
C THR A 172 0.79 7.38 7.52
N TYR A 173 1.91 7.87 8.03
CA TYR A 173 2.34 7.69 9.44
C TYR A 173 2.38 9.01 10.21
N ALA A 174 1.74 10.06 9.71
CA ALA A 174 1.55 11.30 10.47
C ALA A 174 0.96 10.95 11.85
N GLY A 175 1.47 11.54 12.93
CA GLY A 175 1.03 11.24 14.31
C GLY A 175 1.69 10.02 14.97
N ALA A 176 2.46 9.21 14.23
CA ALA A 176 3.15 8.05 14.80
C ALA A 176 4.56 8.36 15.30
N GLU A 177 4.99 7.61 16.32
CA GLU A 177 6.42 7.46 16.61
C GLU A 177 7.03 6.49 15.58
N VAL A 178 7.79 7.00 14.61
CA VAL A 178 8.42 6.18 13.56
C VAL A 178 9.81 5.75 14.00
N VAL A 179 10.03 4.43 14.03
CA VAL A 179 11.30 3.80 14.36
C VAL A 179 11.83 3.05 13.15
N GLU A 180 13.06 3.39 12.75
CA GLU A 180 13.75 2.65 11.70
C GLU A 180 14.44 1.41 12.27
N TYR A 181 14.16 0.25 11.66
CA TYR A 181 14.73 -1.03 12.07
C TYR A 181 15.88 -1.47 11.14
N ALA A 182 16.73 -2.38 11.63
CA ALA A 182 17.74 -3.04 10.80
C ALA A 182 17.16 -4.23 10.03
N THR A 183 16.34 -5.04 10.70
CA THR A 183 15.62 -6.19 10.16
C THR A 183 14.22 -6.32 10.80
N HIS A 184 13.35 -7.17 10.25
CA HIS A 184 12.07 -7.47 10.91
C HIS A 184 12.24 -8.17 12.27
N TYR A 185 13.40 -8.79 12.53
CA TYR A 185 13.71 -9.42 13.82
C TYR A 185 13.73 -8.39 14.96
N ASP A 186 14.50 -7.32 14.83
CA ASP A 186 14.56 -6.26 15.83
C ASP A 186 13.27 -5.43 15.86
N ALA A 187 12.58 -5.25 14.73
CA ALA A 187 11.26 -4.61 14.70
C ALA A 187 10.26 -5.33 15.61
N ILE A 188 10.10 -6.65 15.46
CA ILE A 188 9.13 -7.45 16.25
C ILE A 188 9.52 -7.48 17.74
N ILE A 189 10.81 -7.66 18.05
CA ILE A 189 11.28 -7.70 19.45
C ILE A 189 11.09 -6.33 20.13
N ASN A 190 11.40 -5.23 19.44
CA ASN A 190 11.24 -3.89 20.00
C ASN A 190 9.78 -3.48 20.10
N ALA A 191 8.92 -3.93 19.17
CA ALA A 191 7.47 -3.77 19.27
C ALA A 191 6.92 -4.44 20.54
N ALA A 192 7.35 -5.67 20.83
CA ALA A 192 6.94 -6.38 22.04
C ALA A 192 7.35 -5.62 23.32
N LYS A 193 8.58 -5.11 23.38
CA LYS A 193 9.06 -4.30 24.52
C LYS A 193 8.19 -3.05 24.71
N PHE A 194 7.94 -2.32 23.63
CA PHE A 194 7.07 -1.15 23.66
C PHE A 194 5.68 -1.46 24.21
N LEU A 195 5.02 -2.49 23.67
CA LEU A 195 3.66 -2.87 24.06
C LEU A 195 3.56 -3.29 25.53
N ASN A 196 4.61 -3.90 26.09
CA ASN A 196 4.67 -4.28 27.50
C ASN A 196 4.62 -3.10 28.47
N GLU A 197 4.98 -1.90 28.01
CA GLU A 197 4.99 -0.67 28.80
C GLU A 197 3.68 0.12 28.67
N GLN A 198 2.71 -0.36 27.88
CA GLN A 198 1.46 0.35 27.60
C GLN A 198 0.24 -0.40 28.13
N ASP A 199 -0.80 0.34 28.51
CA ASP A 199 -2.11 -0.22 28.86
C ASP A 199 -3.01 -0.47 27.62
N MET A 200 -2.82 0.35 26.57
CA MET A 200 -3.47 0.20 25.27
C MET A 200 -2.54 0.80 24.20
N ALA A 201 -2.34 0.10 23.09
CA ALA A 201 -1.44 0.59 22.04
C ALA A 201 -1.72 -0.01 20.66
N PHE A 202 -1.31 0.72 19.62
CA PHE A 202 -1.31 0.26 18.24
C PHE A 202 0.12 0.26 17.69
N VAL A 203 0.57 -0.87 17.15
CA VAL A 203 1.86 -0.96 16.47
C VAL A 203 1.65 -1.38 15.03
N HIS A 204 2.36 -0.72 14.12
CA HIS A 204 2.49 -1.16 12.74
C HIS A 204 3.94 -1.56 12.42
N ILE A 205 4.14 -2.69 11.76
CA ILE A 205 5.45 -3.13 11.25
C ILE A 205 5.31 -3.34 9.74
N TYR A 206 6.12 -2.63 8.96
CA TYR A 206 6.12 -2.71 7.50
C TYR A 206 7.38 -3.45 7.02
N ILE A 207 7.21 -4.55 6.29
CA ILE A 207 8.29 -5.44 5.83
C ILE A 207 8.32 -5.48 4.30
N THR A 208 9.45 -5.10 3.69
CA THR A 208 9.57 -4.92 2.23
C THR A 208 10.31 -6.05 1.50
N THR A 209 10.80 -7.05 2.24
CA THR A 209 11.79 -8.01 1.72
C THR A 209 11.25 -8.87 0.58
N VAL A 210 9.99 -9.28 0.65
CA VAL A 210 9.34 -10.12 -0.35
C VAL A 210 9.11 -9.34 -1.65
N ASP A 211 8.49 -8.17 -1.57
CA ASP A 211 8.29 -7.26 -2.71
C ASP A 211 9.62 -6.90 -3.41
N SER A 212 10.65 -6.55 -2.64
CA SER A 212 11.98 -6.24 -3.19
C SER A 212 12.59 -7.41 -3.98
N ALA A 213 12.43 -8.65 -3.48
CA ALA A 213 12.92 -9.85 -4.16
C ALA A 213 12.12 -10.13 -5.44
N ALA A 214 10.79 -10.07 -5.35
CA ALA A 214 9.89 -10.32 -6.48
C ALA A 214 10.09 -9.29 -7.61
N HIS A 215 10.29 -8.02 -7.29
CA HIS A 215 10.62 -7.00 -8.29
C HIS A 215 11.96 -7.23 -8.99
N LYS A 216 12.96 -7.77 -8.26
CA LYS A 216 14.31 -7.98 -8.80
C LYS A 216 14.43 -9.25 -9.63
N TYR A 217 13.82 -10.34 -9.17
CA TYR A 217 14.02 -11.68 -9.74
C TYR A 217 12.77 -12.24 -10.45
N GLY A 218 11.62 -11.61 -10.26
CA GLY A 218 10.31 -12.12 -10.68
C GLY A 218 9.66 -12.97 -9.57
N PRO A 219 8.31 -12.97 -9.47
CA PRO A 219 7.61 -13.65 -8.38
C PRO A 219 7.75 -15.18 -8.40
N ASN A 220 7.94 -15.76 -9.59
CA ASN A 220 8.04 -17.21 -9.78
C ASN A 220 9.49 -17.76 -9.64
N SER A 221 10.47 -16.90 -9.35
CA SER A 221 11.87 -17.30 -9.20
C SER A 221 12.12 -18.04 -7.88
N GLU A 222 13.18 -18.83 -7.83
CA GLU A 222 13.56 -19.55 -6.61
C GLU A 222 13.99 -18.59 -5.49
N GLU A 223 14.67 -17.49 -5.82
CA GLU A 223 15.03 -16.44 -4.86
C GLU A 223 13.79 -15.85 -4.19
N SER A 224 12.76 -15.50 -4.98
CA SER A 224 11.51 -14.93 -4.47
C SER A 224 10.75 -15.93 -3.60
N LYS A 225 10.68 -17.21 -4.00
CA LYS A 225 10.02 -18.27 -3.22
C LYS A 225 10.72 -18.53 -1.88
N VAL A 226 12.05 -18.56 -1.87
CA VAL A 226 12.83 -18.73 -0.63
C VAL A 226 12.64 -17.53 0.28
N VAL A 227 12.76 -16.31 -0.24
CA VAL A 227 12.56 -15.08 0.56
C VAL A 227 11.15 -15.02 1.15
N LEU A 228 10.12 -15.34 0.37
CA LEU A 228 8.74 -15.44 0.84
C LEU A 228 8.62 -16.43 2.01
N ARG A 229 9.09 -17.67 1.83
CA ARG A 229 8.98 -18.73 2.83
C ARG A 229 9.69 -18.36 4.13
N GLU A 230 10.96 -17.95 4.04
CA GLU A 230 11.79 -17.63 5.21
C GLU A 230 11.28 -16.37 5.94
N THR A 231 10.80 -15.36 5.20
CA THR A 231 10.20 -14.16 5.81
C THR A 231 8.92 -14.52 6.55
N MET A 232 8.01 -15.28 5.92
CA MET A 232 6.76 -15.70 6.55
C MET A 232 6.98 -16.56 7.80
N ASP A 233 7.85 -17.57 7.71
CA ASP A 233 8.18 -18.45 8.83
C ASP A 233 8.76 -17.66 10.01
N SER A 234 9.75 -16.80 9.75
CA SER A 234 10.37 -15.98 10.79
C SER A 234 9.38 -14.99 11.42
N VAL A 235 8.55 -14.30 10.64
CA VAL A 235 7.53 -13.37 11.16
C VAL A 235 6.53 -14.11 12.06
N ILE A 236 6.01 -15.27 11.63
CA ILE A 236 5.04 -16.04 12.41
C ILE A 236 5.67 -16.58 13.69
N ARG A 237 6.87 -17.17 13.59
CA ARG A 237 7.61 -17.69 14.75
C ARG A 237 7.88 -16.59 15.77
N LEU A 238 8.40 -15.44 15.34
CA LEU A 238 8.69 -14.32 16.22
C LEU A 238 7.41 -13.73 16.83
N SER A 239 6.34 -13.61 16.04
CA SER A 239 5.04 -13.13 16.53
C SER A 239 4.50 -14.01 17.65
N ARG A 240 4.59 -15.34 17.51
CA ARG A 240 4.20 -16.26 18.59
C ARG A 240 5.07 -16.09 19.83
N ASN A 241 6.39 -16.02 19.65
CA ASN A 241 7.34 -15.99 20.76
C ASN A 241 7.31 -14.68 21.55
N TYR A 242 7.11 -13.55 20.88
CA TYR A 242 7.25 -12.22 21.48
C TYR A 242 5.94 -11.44 21.57
N LEU A 243 4.97 -11.72 20.69
CA LEU A 243 3.71 -10.99 20.60
C LEU A 243 2.48 -11.85 20.95
N GLY A 244 2.67 -13.10 21.39
CA GLY A 244 1.58 -14.08 21.58
C GLY A 244 0.48 -13.70 22.59
N LYS A 245 0.70 -12.65 23.40
CA LYS A 245 -0.31 -12.09 24.32
C LYS A 245 -1.07 -10.87 23.77
N PHE A 246 -0.75 -10.43 22.55
CA PHE A 246 -1.37 -9.30 21.87
C PHE A 246 -2.14 -9.78 20.63
N SER A 247 -3.04 -8.96 20.11
CA SER A 247 -3.71 -9.25 18.84
C SER A 247 -2.78 -8.93 17.68
N VAL A 248 -2.32 -9.96 16.97
CA VAL A 248 -1.43 -9.82 15.81
C VAL A 248 -2.21 -10.05 14.52
N LEU A 249 -2.24 -9.05 13.67
CA LEU A 249 -2.77 -9.11 12.31
C LEU A 249 -1.60 -9.11 11.34
N ILE A 250 -1.53 -10.13 10.47
CA ILE A 250 -0.56 -10.18 9.37
C ILE A 250 -1.33 -10.01 8.06
N THR A 251 -0.92 -9.04 7.25
CA THR A 251 -1.57 -8.72 5.97
C THR A 251 -0.55 -8.29 4.93
N ALA A 252 -1.03 -7.94 3.75
CA ALA A 252 -0.26 -7.41 2.63
C ALA A 252 -1.07 -6.32 1.94
N ASP A 253 -0.39 -5.46 1.21
CA ASP A 253 -0.99 -4.41 0.39
C ASP A 253 -1.43 -4.92 -0.99
N HIS A 254 -0.59 -5.71 -1.65
CA HIS A 254 -0.86 -6.34 -2.94
C HIS A 254 -0.06 -7.64 -3.11
N GLY A 255 -0.36 -8.36 -4.20
CA GLY A 255 0.45 -9.48 -4.67
C GLY A 255 1.27 -9.11 -5.91
N HIS A 256 1.96 -10.10 -6.45
CA HIS A 256 2.72 -9.99 -7.69
C HIS A 256 2.08 -10.76 -8.84
N ASP A 257 2.45 -10.39 -10.07
CA ASP A 257 2.14 -11.14 -11.27
C ASP A 257 3.38 -11.15 -12.18
N GLU A 258 3.50 -12.18 -13.01
CA GLU A 258 4.64 -12.32 -13.91
C GLU A 258 4.48 -11.41 -15.14
N VAL A 259 5.45 -10.53 -15.36
CA VAL A 259 5.44 -9.62 -16.51
C VAL A 259 6.07 -10.32 -17.71
N LEU A 260 5.23 -10.92 -18.55
CA LEU A 260 5.67 -11.63 -19.76
C LEU A 260 5.94 -10.68 -20.95
N ARG A 261 5.29 -9.51 -20.96
CA ARG A 261 5.41 -8.51 -22.03
C ARG A 261 5.39 -7.11 -21.44
N ASN A 262 6.27 -6.25 -21.95
CA ASN A 262 6.32 -4.83 -21.61
C ASN A 262 6.25 -4.00 -22.89
N VAL A 263 5.34 -3.03 -22.94
CA VAL A 263 5.24 -2.05 -24.03
C VAL A 263 5.65 -0.69 -23.48
N LYS A 264 6.74 -0.15 -24.00
CA LYS A 264 7.21 1.18 -23.59
C LYS A 264 6.41 2.24 -24.35
N ALA A 265 5.85 3.21 -23.62
CA ALA A 265 5.10 4.31 -24.23
C ALA A 265 5.93 5.10 -25.26
N ASN A 266 7.25 5.23 -25.05
CA ASN A 266 8.16 5.91 -25.98
C ASN A 266 8.31 5.19 -27.33
N ASP A 267 8.04 3.88 -27.38
CA ASP A 267 8.16 3.08 -28.59
C ASP A 267 6.88 3.16 -29.45
N ILE A 268 5.78 3.70 -28.90
CA ILE A 268 4.50 3.88 -29.60
C ILE A 268 4.53 5.19 -30.38
N GLN A 269 4.80 5.11 -31.68
CA GLN A 269 4.83 6.26 -32.57
C GLN A 269 3.51 7.04 -32.54
N GLY A 270 3.59 8.36 -32.35
CA GLY A 270 2.42 9.25 -32.30
C GLY A 270 1.79 9.41 -30.92
N LEU A 271 2.06 8.51 -29.95
CA LEU A 271 1.42 8.56 -28.64
C LEU A 271 1.70 9.89 -27.92
N MET A 272 2.96 10.31 -27.84
CA MET A 272 3.31 11.56 -27.14
C MET A 272 2.67 12.80 -27.80
N GLY A 273 2.43 12.79 -29.11
CA GLY A 273 1.75 13.87 -29.81
C GLY A 273 0.26 14.01 -29.44
N MET A 274 -0.33 12.94 -28.89
CA MET A 274 -1.73 12.93 -28.43
C MET A 274 -1.89 13.46 -27.01
N LEU A 275 -0.79 13.64 -26.26
CA LEU A 275 -0.82 13.88 -24.82
C LEU A 275 -0.34 15.28 -24.45
N ASN A 276 -1.04 15.89 -23.49
CA ASN A 276 -0.66 17.17 -22.86
C ASN A 276 0.45 16.97 -21.80
N THR A 277 0.56 15.77 -21.27
CA THR A 277 1.54 15.38 -20.24
C THR A 277 1.97 13.94 -20.51
N PRO A 278 3.25 13.57 -20.30
CA PRO A 278 3.68 12.18 -20.44
C PRO A 278 2.80 11.24 -19.62
N PRO A 279 2.59 9.98 -20.06
CA PRO A 279 1.84 9.01 -19.29
C PRO A 279 2.38 8.89 -17.86
N TYR A 280 1.47 8.83 -16.90
CA TYR A 280 1.79 8.72 -15.48
C TYR A 280 0.93 7.63 -14.84
N GLY A 281 1.10 7.37 -13.55
CA GLY A 281 0.43 6.32 -12.81
C GLY A 281 1.35 5.14 -12.50
N ASP A 282 0.76 3.96 -12.52
CA ASP A 282 1.43 2.66 -12.38
C ASP A 282 1.54 1.96 -13.74
N ALA A 283 2.49 1.03 -13.90
CA ALA A 283 2.65 0.27 -15.14
C ALA A 283 1.40 -0.50 -15.58
N ARG A 284 0.51 -0.86 -14.63
CA ARG A 284 -0.76 -1.57 -14.89
C ARG A 284 -1.99 -0.68 -14.72
N ALA A 285 -1.83 0.56 -14.28
CA ALA A 285 -2.88 1.56 -14.15
C ALA A 285 -2.33 2.92 -14.60
N ILE A 286 -2.27 3.09 -15.92
CA ILE A 286 -1.71 4.28 -16.57
C ILE A 286 -2.81 5.31 -16.79
N TYR A 287 -2.47 6.56 -16.51
CA TYR A 287 -3.31 7.73 -16.79
C TYR A 287 -2.76 8.49 -17.99
N PHE A 288 -3.66 8.84 -18.91
CA PHE A 288 -3.36 9.64 -20.09
C PHE A 288 -4.12 10.96 -20.00
N LYS A 289 -3.39 12.06 -20.13
CA LYS A 289 -3.98 13.40 -20.27
C LYS A 289 -3.92 13.80 -21.73
N LEU A 290 -5.03 13.63 -22.45
CA LEU A 290 -5.12 13.91 -23.88
C LEU A 290 -5.03 15.42 -24.17
N ASN A 291 -4.53 15.77 -25.36
CA ASN A 291 -4.63 17.12 -25.93
C ASN A 291 -6.08 17.44 -26.31
N ASP A 292 -6.41 18.73 -26.32
CA ASP A 292 -7.73 19.19 -26.76
C ASP A 292 -8.01 18.72 -28.19
N GLY A 293 -9.20 18.16 -28.42
CA GLY A 293 -9.63 17.64 -29.73
C GLY A 293 -9.17 16.22 -30.05
N VAL A 294 -8.34 15.57 -29.21
CA VAL A 294 -7.98 14.16 -29.37
C VAL A 294 -9.05 13.27 -28.73
N GLY A 295 -9.64 12.37 -29.52
CA GLY A 295 -10.68 11.45 -29.04
C GLY A 295 -10.10 10.26 -28.27
N ILE A 296 -10.84 9.76 -27.27
CA ILE A 296 -10.48 8.53 -26.55
C ILE A 296 -10.37 7.33 -27.51
N ASN A 297 -11.20 7.29 -28.56
CA ASN A 297 -11.20 6.21 -29.56
C ASN A 297 -9.89 6.15 -30.35
N ASP A 298 -9.30 7.29 -30.68
CA ASP A 298 -8.01 7.36 -31.39
C ASP A 298 -6.89 6.78 -30.52
N LEU A 299 -6.89 7.11 -29.22
CA LEU A 299 -5.93 6.55 -28.26
C LEU A 299 -6.12 5.05 -28.14
N MET A 300 -7.37 4.58 -27.98
CA MET A 300 -7.68 3.15 -27.89
C MET A 300 -7.22 2.38 -29.12
N GLU A 301 -7.43 2.93 -30.32
CA GLU A 301 -6.99 2.33 -31.55
C GLU A 301 -5.45 2.27 -31.64
N LEU A 302 -4.76 3.35 -31.29
CA LEU A 302 -3.30 3.39 -31.26
C LEU A 302 -2.72 2.35 -30.29
N LEU A 303 -3.26 2.28 -29.07
CA LEU A 303 -2.83 1.33 -28.04
C LEU A 303 -3.06 -0.12 -28.49
N ARG A 304 -4.25 -0.44 -29.02
CA ARG A 304 -4.56 -1.79 -29.53
C ARG A 304 -3.65 -2.21 -30.68
N ARG A 305 -3.39 -1.32 -31.65
CA ARG A 305 -2.48 -1.61 -32.78
C ARG A 305 -1.05 -1.89 -32.33
N ASN A 306 -0.64 -1.37 -31.17
CA ASN A 306 0.65 -1.65 -30.53
C ASN A 306 0.58 -2.81 -29.52
N GLY A 307 -0.54 -3.54 -29.49
CA GLY A 307 -0.78 -4.70 -28.64
C GLY A 307 -0.79 -4.37 -27.15
N VAL A 308 -1.25 -3.17 -26.78
CA VAL A 308 -1.62 -2.84 -25.40
C VAL A 308 -3.05 -3.32 -25.19
N ASP A 309 -3.19 -4.38 -24.41
CA ASP A 309 -4.47 -4.95 -24.02
C ASP A 309 -4.89 -4.41 -22.65
N GLY A 310 -6.19 -4.13 -22.47
CA GLY A 310 -6.71 -3.65 -21.19
C GLY A 310 -8.06 -2.97 -21.30
N VAL A 311 -8.53 -2.47 -20.15
CA VAL A 311 -9.73 -1.65 -20.05
C VAL A 311 -9.30 -0.18 -20.07
N ILE A 312 -9.83 0.58 -21.02
CA ILE A 312 -9.63 2.03 -21.10
C ILE A 312 -10.94 2.69 -20.70
N MET A 313 -10.85 3.63 -19.76
CA MET A 313 -12.01 4.36 -19.21
C MET A 313 -11.74 5.86 -19.30
N SER A 314 -12.79 6.63 -19.56
CA SER A 314 -12.80 8.06 -19.23
C SER A 314 -12.80 8.22 -17.72
N ARG A 315 -12.47 9.44 -17.26
CA ARG A 315 -12.58 9.80 -15.84
C ARG A 315 -14.03 9.75 -15.35
N ASP A 316 -14.96 10.12 -16.23
CA ASP A 316 -16.41 10.12 -16.01
C ASP A 316 -16.99 8.73 -16.34
#